data_AF-A0A2V2RVM0-F1
#
_entry.id   AF-A0A2V2RVM0-F1
#
_cell.length_a   1.000
_cell.length_b   1.000
_cell.length_c   1.000
_cell.angle_alpha   90.00
_cell.angle_beta   90.00
_cell.angle_gamma   90.00
#
_symmetry.space_group_name_H-M   'P 1'
#
loop_
_entity.id
_entity.type
_entity.pdbx_description
1 polymer ?
#
loop_
_entity_poly.entity_id
_entity_poly.type
_entity_poly.pdbx_seq_one_letter_code
_entity_poly.pdbx_strand_id
1 'polypeptide(L)'
;MTPFPFRRMYCRKGEFSTGFVLSPLPAILEHRVKDSIQPVFVEAVGEDWARERESLLSQKISDLGLKLEGTRLEQIVNRLYEDLNAAGIRFRPQIYLADEWGCPEAIPIIGVPFYLADVRLSRLETEMAGEIEAESDEEIVRYLRHEAGHAFNYAYKLYETEEWHKIFGPYSRPYRERYKPNPFSRNYVRHIPGWYAQKHPDEDFAETFAIFIAPDSNWQELYKEWGCYNKLLYVEKVVRQWGQQEPKVTAENFDTSEDLRSSVAEHYRKYRFEPVQMPAYFDGDLKDIFERKLPAGKEDSWTTAHDFLKTQHRKLVRTIHYWTGLDDTLVRSLCLHLQERCKLLQLWSNPEKSTQRLIEISAYVTALCMNKLYRGDFVIK
;
A
#
# COMPACT_ATOMS: atom_id res chain seq x y z
N MET A 1 12.95 -20.87 9.94
CA MET A 1 13.85 -19.70 9.88
C MET A 1 13.13 -18.65 9.06
N THR A 2 12.99 -17.46 9.62
CA THR A 2 11.89 -16.50 9.47
C THR A 2 12.09 -15.45 8.35
N PRO A 3 10.99 -15.11 7.64
CA PRO A 3 10.58 -13.72 7.43
C PRO A 3 9.22 -13.43 8.12
N PHE A 4 9.06 -12.18 8.59
CA PHE A 4 8.22 -11.70 9.69
C PHE A 4 7.01 -10.83 9.26
N PRO A 5 6.05 -10.53 10.17
CA PRO A 5 5.09 -9.44 10.11
C PRO A 5 5.51 -8.22 10.96
N PHE A 6 4.85 -7.10 10.70
CA PHE A 6 4.58 -5.98 11.62
C PHE A 6 4.65 -6.38 13.11
N ARG A 7 5.67 -5.91 13.82
CA ARG A 7 5.83 -6.00 15.28
C ARG A 7 6.35 -4.65 15.78
N ARG A 8 5.58 -3.99 16.65
CA ARG A 8 5.96 -2.71 17.29
C ARG A 8 6.62 -2.91 18.65
N MET A 9 7.53 -2.00 18.98
CA MET A 9 8.38 -1.99 20.18
C MET A 9 7.93 -0.89 21.16
N TYR A 10 8.08 -1.15 22.47
CA TYR A 10 7.78 -0.23 23.59
C TYR A 10 9.08 0.39 24.14
N CYS A 11 9.16 1.71 24.36
CA CYS A 11 9.98 2.27 25.47
C CYS A 11 9.64 3.72 25.87
N ARG A 12 10.11 4.12 27.07
CA ARG A 12 9.66 5.22 27.95
C ARG A 12 10.39 6.57 27.80
N LYS A 13 9.65 7.61 28.24
CA LYS A 13 9.86 9.07 28.30
C LYS A 13 11.19 9.60 28.89
N GLY A 14 11.60 10.76 28.36
CA GLY A 14 12.44 11.78 29.01
C GLY A 14 12.01 13.20 28.56
N GLU A 15 11.76 14.09 29.52
CA GLU A 15 11.23 15.46 29.41
C GLU A 15 12.30 16.46 28.92
N PHE A 16 11.93 17.56 28.21
CA PHE A 16 12.44 18.94 28.44
C PHE A 16 11.74 20.03 27.57
N SER A 17 10.99 20.88 28.29
CA SER A 17 10.68 22.34 28.22
C SER A 17 11.13 23.27 27.06
N THR A 18 10.13 23.97 26.45
CA THR A 18 9.97 25.44 26.14
C THR A 18 11.04 26.19 25.31
N GLY A 19 10.75 27.11 24.37
CA GLY A 19 9.55 27.83 23.95
C GLY A 19 9.88 29.03 23.02
N PHE A 20 8.85 29.76 22.57
CA PHE A 20 8.81 31.07 21.86
C PHE A 20 9.13 31.15 20.34
N VAL A 21 8.63 32.10 19.53
CA VAL A 21 7.31 32.72 19.24
C VAL A 21 7.52 33.62 18.00
N LEU A 22 6.74 33.36 16.95
CA LEU A 22 6.17 34.18 15.85
C LEU A 22 6.71 35.57 15.39
N SER A 23 6.79 35.67 14.03
CA SER A 23 6.28 36.73 13.10
C SER A 23 7.12 38.00 12.80
N PRO A 24 6.84 38.76 11.69
CA PRO A 24 6.34 38.41 10.34
C PRO A 24 7.03 39.15 9.13
N LEU A 25 6.62 38.75 7.90
CA LEU A 25 6.63 39.35 6.53
C LEU A 25 7.08 40.82 6.27
N PRO A 26 7.60 41.16 5.06
CA PRO A 26 6.69 41.63 3.97
C PRO A 26 7.07 41.23 2.52
N ALA A 27 6.04 41.28 1.67
CA ALA A 27 6.04 41.08 0.21
C ALA A 27 6.45 42.34 -0.57
N ILE A 28 7.10 42.19 -1.73
CA ILE A 28 7.17 43.20 -2.82
C ILE A 28 7.21 42.51 -4.20
N LEU A 29 6.59 43.20 -5.17
CA LEU A 29 6.09 42.87 -6.51
C LEU A 29 7.10 42.48 -7.62
N GLU A 30 6.52 41.72 -8.57
CA GLU A 30 6.58 41.75 -10.05
C GLU A 30 7.79 42.35 -10.80
N HIS A 31 8.37 41.55 -11.71
CA HIS A 31 8.58 41.98 -13.10
C HIS A 31 8.66 40.78 -14.07
N ARG A 32 7.85 40.81 -15.14
CA ARG A 32 7.91 39.91 -16.30
C ARG A 32 9.10 40.28 -17.20
N VAL A 33 9.85 39.28 -17.65
CA VAL A 33 10.54 39.28 -18.94
C VAL A 33 10.29 37.93 -19.62
N LYS A 34 9.80 37.99 -20.86
CA LYS A 34 9.63 36.85 -21.76
C LYS A 34 10.97 36.58 -22.42
N ASP A 35 11.56 35.41 -22.18
CA ASP A 35 12.54 34.82 -23.07
C ASP A 35 12.15 33.37 -23.36
N SER A 36 11.88 33.13 -24.64
CA SER A 36 11.59 31.83 -25.23
C SER A 36 12.86 30.99 -25.33
N ILE A 37 13.08 30.11 -24.36
CA ILE A 37 14.10 29.06 -24.43
C ILE A 37 13.43 27.81 -24.98
N GLN A 38 13.79 27.43 -26.21
CA GLN A 38 13.47 26.07 -26.69
C GLN A 38 14.31 25.06 -25.89
N PRO A 39 13.72 23.97 -25.37
CA PRO A 39 14.50 22.97 -24.67
C PRO A 39 15.37 22.22 -25.68
N VAL A 40 16.67 22.40 -25.55
CA VAL A 40 17.70 21.52 -26.08
C VAL A 40 17.49 20.16 -25.39
N PHE A 41 17.09 19.15 -26.14
CA PHE A 41 17.07 17.78 -25.64
C PHE A 41 18.52 17.31 -25.46
N VAL A 42 18.98 17.32 -24.21
CA VAL A 42 20.24 16.68 -23.81
C VAL A 42 19.89 15.32 -23.19
N GLU A 43 20.46 14.25 -23.75
CA GLU A 43 20.41 12.87 -23.24
C GLU A 43 21.16 12.70 -21.89
N ALA A 44 20.92 13.57 -20.90
CA ALA A 44 21.56 13.54 -19.59
C ALA A 44 20.71 12.88 -18.49
N VAL A 45 19.49 12.44 -18.80
CA VAL A 45 18.51 11.94 -17.81
C VAL A 45 18.93 10.60 -17.17
N GLY A 46 19.88 9.87 -17.78
CA GLY A 46 20.35 8.57 -17.29
C GLY A 46 21.47 8.64 -16.24
N GLU A 47 22.49 9.49 -16.43
CA GLU A 47 23.63 9.58 -15.50
C GLU A 47 23.30 10.38 -14.23
N ASP A 48 22.45 11.40 -14.35
CA ASP A 48 22.08 12.27 -13.23
C ASP A 48 21.25 11.50 -12.18
N TRP A 49 20.24 10.75 -12.64
CA TRP A 49 19.44 9.90 -11.76
C TRP A 49 20.26 8.79 -11.10
N ALA A 50 21.19 8.16 -11.82
CA ALA A 50 22.01 7.10 -11.22
C ALA A 50 22.82 7.60 -10.03
N ARG A 51 23.42 8.79 -10.14
CA ARG A 51 24.17 9.44 -9.06
C ARG A 51 23.25 9.89 -7.93
N GLU A 52 22.11 10.50 -8.25
CA GLU A 52 21.12 10.90 -7.26
C GLU A 52 20.58 9.71 -6.47
N ARG A 53 20.25 8.61 -7.17
CA ARG A 53 19.82 7.34 -6.59
C ARG A 53 20.85 6.78 -5.62
N GLU A 54 22.12 6.71 -6.01
CA GLU A 54 23.20 6.23 -5.13
C GLU A 54 23.34 7.12 -3.89
N SER A 55 23.24 8.45 -4.06
CA SER A 55 23.23 9.41 -2.97
C SER A 55 22.07 9.16 -2.00
N LEU A 56 20.84 9.02 -2.49
CA LEU A 56 19.65 8.74 -1.68
C LEU A 56 19.78 7.42 -0.92
N LEU A 57 20.22 6.36 -1.59
CA LEU A 57 20.41 5.03 -0.99
C LEU A 57 21.41 5.03 0.17
N SER A 58 22.44 5.88 0.10
CA SER A 58 23.50 5.96 1.11
C SER A 58 23.13 6.74 2.39
N GLN A 59 22.10 7.59 2.32
CA GLN A 59 21.70 8.46 3.43
C GLN A 59 20.77 7.75 4.42
N LYS A 60 20.83 8.17 5.69
CA LYS A 60 19.79 7.84 6.67
C LYS A 60 18.50 8.53 6.31
N ILE A 61 17.37 7.86 6.50
CA ILE A 61 16.07 8.45 6.19
C ILE A 61 15.84 9.71 7.03
N SER A 62 16.26 9.71 8.30
CA SER A 62 16.23 10.89 9.18
C SER A 62 16.99 12.11 8.65
N ASP A 63 18.05 11.89 7.87
CA ASP A 63 18.97 12.94 7.43
C ASP A 63 18.49 13.61 6.13
N LEU A 64 17.48 13.04 5.48
CA LEU A 64 16.88 13.57 4.24
C LEU A 64 16.04 14.84 4.47
N GLY A 65 15.77 15.20 5.73
CA GLY A 65 15.01 16.41 6.07
C GLY A 65 13.57 16.39 5.59
N LEU A 66 12.97 15.19 5.46
CA LEU A 66 11.61 14.99 4.98
C LEU A 66 10.60 15.64 5.92
N LYS A 67 9.57 16.25 5.34
CA LYS A 67 8.49 16.92 6.05
C LYS A 67 7.16 16.62 5.38
N LEU A 68 6.09 16.68 6.17
CA LEU A 68 4.75 16.59 5.63
C LEU A 68 4.34 17.95 5.03
N GLU A 69 4.68 19.04 5.73
CA GLU A 69 4.25 20.40 5.42
C GLU A 69 4.75 20.87 4.05
N GLY A 70 3.86 21.50 3.28
CA GLY A 70 4.14 22.01 1.94
C GLY A 70 4.21 20.94 0.86
N THR A 71 3.94 19.66 1.18
CA THR A 71 4.00 18.56 0.21
C THR A 71 2.62 18.21 -0.36
N ARG A 72 2.61 17.41 -1.44
CA ARG A 72 1.38 16.75 -1.94
C ARG A 72 0.69 15.92 -0.85
N LEU A 73 1.48 15.27 0.01
CA LEU A 73 0.95 14.40 1.06
C LEU A 73 0.14 15.18 2.10
N GLU A 74 0.55 16.40 2.47
CA GLU A 74 -0.22 17.26 3.37
C GLU A 74 -1.64 17.55 2.81
N GLN A 75 -1.75 17.78 1.51
CA GLN A 75 -3.06 18.03 0.88
C GLN A 75 -3.97 16.79 0.99
N ILE A 76 -3.41 15.59 0.82
CA ILE A 76 -4.16 14.34 0.93
C ILE A 76 -4.55 14.07 2.39
N VAL A 77 -3.65 14.35 3.33
CA VAL A 77 -3.94 14.31 4.78
C VAL A 77 -5.07 15.26 5.15
N ASN A 78 -5.10 16.47 4.58
CA ASN A 78 -6.19 17.42 4.81
C ASN A 78 -7.53 16.86 4.31
N ARG A 79 -7.56 16.12 3.19
CA ARG A 79 -8.78 15.42 2.74
C ARG A 79 -9.26 14.39 3.76
N LEU A 80 -8.36 13.61 4.38
CA LEU A 80 -8.75 12.71 5.48
C LEU A 80 -9.41 13.49 6.62
N TYR A 81 -8.84 14.63 7.03
CA TYR A 81 -9.42 15.44 8.11
C TYR A 81 -10.78 16.05 7.74
N GLU A 82 -10.98 16.38 6.46
CA GLU A 82 -12.27 16.80 5.93
C GLU A 82 -13.29 15.66 5.98
N ASP A 83 -12.91 14.43 5.57
CA ASP A 83 -13.76 13.24 5.67
C ASP A 83 -14.18 12.95 7.11
N LEU A 84 -13.23 12.97 8.05
CA LEU A 84 -13.50 12.78 9.48
C LEU A 84 -14.48 13.85 10.00
N ASN A 85 -14.25 15.11 9.65
CA ASN A 85 -15.13 16.20 10.06
C ASN A 85 -16.54 16.06 9.47
N ALA A 86 -16.66 15.68 8.19
CA ALA A 86 -17.94 15.43 7.52
C ALA A 86 -18.70 14.25 8.15
N ALA A 87 -17.98 13.24 8.64
CA ALA A 87 -18.53 12.12 9.40
C ALA A 87 -18.91 12.47 10.85
N GLY A 88 -18.69 13.72 11.29
CA GLY A 88 -19.00 14.16 12.65
C GLY A 88 -17.96 13.76 13.69
N ILE A 89 -16.70 13.59 13.28
CA ILE A 89 -15.57 13.22 14.13
C ILE A 89 -14.64 14.42 14.29
N ARG A 90 -14.54 14.92 15.53
CA ARG A 90 -13.64 16.01 15.93
C ARG A 90 -12.21 15.52 16.15
N PHE A 91 -12.04 14.27 16.58
CA PHE A 91 -10.73 13.66 16.76
C PHE A 91 -9.94 13.66 15.44
N ARG A 92 -8.74 14.25 15.48
CA ARG A 92 -7.79 14.28 14.37
C ARG A 92 -6.53 13.56 14.79
N PRO A 93 -6.28 12.33 14.32
CA PRO A 93 -5.05 11.62 14.66
C PRO A 93 -3.84 12.39 14.18
N GLN A 94 -2.78 12.43 14.98
CA GLN A 94 -1.50 12.95 14.53
C GLN A 94 -0.96 12.04 13.41
N ILE A 95 -0.22 12.64 12.47
CA ILE A 95 0.37 11.92 11.35
C ILE A 95 1.88 12.18 11.34
N TYR A 96 2.65 11.12 11.13
CA TYR A 96 4.11 11.20 11.07
C TYR A 96 4.65 10.30 9.95
N LEU A 97 5.88 10.57 9.53
CA LEU A 97 6.58 9.75 8.53
C LEU A 97 7.19 8.52 9.20
N ALA A 98 6.91 7.34 8.65
CA ALA A 98 7.35 6.04 9.14
C ALA A 98 7.98 5.22 7.99
N ASP A 99 8.48 4.02 8.29
CA ASP A 99 8.97 3.08 7.28
C ASP A 99 7.84 2.37 6.53
N GLU A 100 6.67 2.20 7.14
CA GLU A 100 5.48 1.55 6.56
C GLU A 100 4.16 2.20 7.03
N TRP A 101 3.04 1.88 6.37
CA TRP A 101 1.71 2.27 6.81
C TRP A 101 1.38 1.61 8.16
N GLY A 102 0.82 2.35 9.12
CA GLY A 102 0.29 1.70 10.31
C GLY A 102 -0.06 2.61 11.48
N CYS A 103 -0.87 2.09 12.39
CA CYS A 103 -1.27 2.77 13.64
C CYS A 103 -0.83 1.97 14.89
N PRO A 104 0.06 2.49 15.76
CA PRO A 104 0.67 1.69 16.83
C PRO A 104 -0.38 1.11 17.78
N GLU A 105 -0.16 -0.11 18.25
CA GLU A 105 -1.15 -0.82 19.07
C GLU A 105 -1.57 0.04 20.27
N ALA A 106 -2.87 0.34 20.35
CA ALA A 106 -3.48 1.18 21.37
C ALA A 106 -2.95 2.64 21.43
N ILE A 107 -2.28 3.14 20.40
CA ILE A 107 -1.80 4.53 20.30
C ILE A 107 -2.42 5.21 19.08
N PRO A 108 -3.23 6.26 19.26
CA PRO A 108 -4.05 6.83 18.18
C PRO A 108 -3.27 7.82 17.30
N ILE A 109 -2.26 7.32 16.59
CA ILE A 109 -1.38 8.07 15.67
C ILE A 109 -1.18 7.28 14.39
N ILE A 110 -1.04 7.95 13.25
CA ILE A 110 -0.90 7.31 11.93
C ILE A 110 0.53 7.50 11.41
N GLY A 111 1.21 6.39 11.14
CA GLY A 111 2.46 6.33 10.39
C GLY A 111 2.18 6.25 8.90
N VAL A 112 2.84 7.10 8.11
CA VAL A 112 2.77 7.13 6.65
C VAL A 112 4.16 6.87 6.06
N PRO A 113 4.30 6.01 5.04
CA PRO A 113 5.60 5.71 4.47
C PRO A 113 6.35 6.95 3.99
N PHE A 114 7.60 7.10 4.44
CA PHE A 114 8.44 8.27 4.18
C PHE A 114 8.63 8.58 2.69
N TYR A 115 8.63 7.55 1.84
CA TYR A 115 8.84 7.71 0.40
C TYR A 115 7.72 8.51 -0.29
N LEU A 116 6.54 8.64 0.34
CA LEU A 116 5.43 9.45 -0.17
C LEU A 116 5.66 10.96 0.00
N ALA A 117 6.63 11.36 0.83
CA ALA A 117 6.94 12.76 1.10
C ALA A 117 7.88 13.39 0.05
N ASP A 118 8.55 12.60 -0.79
CA ASP A 118 9.49 13.08 -1.81
C ASP A 118 9.34 12.28 -3.12
N VAL A 119 9.20 12.98 -4.25
CA VAL A 119 8.98 12.38 -5.58
C VAL A 119 10.13 11.46 -6.00
N ARG A 120 11.36 11.76 -5.58
CA ARG A 120 12.54 10.94 -5.88
C ARG A 120 12.55 9.66 -5.07
N LEU A 121 12.12 9.72 -3.81
CA LEU A 121 11.94 8.51 -2.99
C LEU A 121 10.77 7.66 -3.50
N SER A 122 9.68 8.27 -3.94
CA SER A 122 8.59 7.57 -4.63
C SER A 122 9.07 6.85 -5.91
N ARG A 123 9.91 7.53 -6.71
CA ARG A 123 10.56 6.90 -7.87
C ARG A 123 11.45 5.73 -7.45
N LEU A 124 12.24 5.92 -6.40
CA LEU A 124 13.12 4.87 -5.88
C LEU A 124 12.34 3.65 -5.36
N GLU A 125 11.22 3.87 -4.67
CA GLU A 125 10.30 2.82 -4.23
C GLU A 125 9.82 1.97 -5.39
N THR A 126 9.38 2.62 -6.47
CA THR A 126 8.98 1.95 -7.71
C THR A 126 10.11 1.09 -8.29
N GLU A 127 11.34 1.60 -8.28
CA GLU A 127 12.51 0.89 -8.83
C GLU A 127 12.98 -0.28 -7.93
N MET A 128 12.90 -0.13 -6.61
CA MET A 128 13.48 -1.05 -5.63
C MET A 128 12.49 -2.11 -5.14
N ALA A 129 11.26 -1.72 -4.81
CA ALA A 129 10.19 -2.62 -4.37
C ALA A 129 9.33 -3.12 -5.53
N GLY A 130 9.47 -2.51 -6.72
CA GLY A 130 8.75 -2.87 -7.93
C GLY A 130 7.41 -2.16 -8.09
N GLU A 131 6.92 -1.46 -7.07
CA GLU A 131 5.75 -0.55 -7.07
C GLU A 131 5.61 0.17 -5.72
N ILE A 132 4.92 1.31 -5.73
CA ILE A 132 4.55 2.05 -4.52
C ILE A 132 3.23 1.50 -3.98
N GLU A 133 3.20 1.12 -2.70
CA GLU A 133 1.94 0.96 -1.98
C GLU A 133 1.25 2.32 -1.91
N ALA A 134 0.20 2.50 -2.72
CA ALA A 134 -0.56 3.74 -2.90
C ALA A 134 0.18 4.89 -3.63
N GLU A 135 0.16 4.84 -4.97
CA GLU A 135 0.78 5.87 -5.80
C GLU A 135 -0.15 7.09 -5.99
N SER A 136 -1.43 6.81 -6.25
CA SER A 136 -2.43 7.85 -6.53
C SER A 136 -3.01 8.49 -5.26
N ASP A 137 -3.51 9.72 -5.38
CA ASP A 137 -4.17 10.43 -4.25
C ASP A 137 -5.28 9.57 -3.63
N GLU A 138 -6.07 8.90 -4.47
CA GLU A 138 -7.18 8.06 -4.06
C GLU A 138 -6.74 6.81 -3.29
N GLU A 139 -5.59 6.24 -3.67
CA GLU A 139 -5.03 5.11 -2.92
C GLU A 139 -4.45 5.57 -1.59
N ILE A 140 -3.74 6.70 -1.56
CA ILE A 140 -3.15 7.23 -0.33
C ILE A 140 -4.26 7.56 0.67
N VAL A 141 -5.32 8.23 0.23
CA VAL A 141 -6.48 8.52 1.09
C VAL A 141 -7.17 7.23 1.56
N ARG A 142 -7.21 6.19 0.72
CA ARG A 142 -7.75 4.88 1.10
C ARG A 142 -7.02 4.30 2.31
N TYR A 143 -5.69 4.23 2.28
CA TYR A 143 -4.92 3.74 3.42
C TYR A 143 -5.03 4.67 4.65
N LEU A 144 -5.02 5.99 4.43
CA LEU A 144 -5.23 6.96 5.52
C LEU A 144 -6.57 6.75 6.25
N ARG A 145 -7.66 6.49 5.53
CA ARG A 145 -8.98 6.21 6.13
C ARG A 145 -8.97 4.91 6.93
N HIS A 146 -8.25 3.90 6.45
CA HIS A 146 -8.05 2.64 7.17
C HIS A 146 -7.29 2.87 8.49
N GLU A 147 -6.14 3.54 8.44
CA GLU A 147 -5.34 3.84 9.63
C GLU A 147 -6.08 4.76 10.61
N ALA A 148 -6.91 5.67 10.11
CA ALA A 148 -7.79 6.48 10.95
C ALA A 148 -8.83 5.63 11.69
N GLY A 149 -9.26 4.51 11.11
CA GLY A 149 -10.10 3.52 11.78
C GLY A 149 -9.40 2.90 13.00
N HIS A 150 -8.16 2.44 12.85
CA HIS A 150 -7.37 1.98 14.00
C HIS A 150 -7.19 3.10 15.04
N ALA A 151 -6.80 4.29 14.60
CA ALA A 151 -6.59 5.41 15.51
C ALA A 151 -7.86 5.77 16.29
N PHE A 152 -9.03 5.76 15.64
CA PHE A 152 -10.31 5.98 16.30
C PHE A 152 -10.66 4.85 17.28
N ASN A 153 -10.43 3.60 16.89
CA ASN A 153 -10.62 2.44 17.77
C ASN A 153 -9.81 2.60 19.08
N TYR A 154 -8.55 3.02 18.94
CA TYR A 154 -7.62 3.18 20.05
C TYR A 154 -7.92 4.40 20.90
N ALA A 155 -8.23 5.53 20.28
CA ALA A 155 -8.55 6.79 20.95
C ALA A 155 -9.70 6.63 21.95
N TYR A 156 -10.72 5.82 21.62
CA TYR A 156 -11.91 5.63 22.46
C TYR A 156 -11.98 4.27 23.15
N LYS A 157 -10.96 3.41 22.96
CA LYS A 157 -10.85 2.05 23.51
C LYS A 157 -12.04 1.17 23.14
N LEU A 158 -12.51 1.25 21.89
CA LEU A 158 -13.70 0.50 21.47
C LEU A 158 -13.42 -1.01 21.46
N TYR A 159 -12.20 -1.40 21.11
CA TYR A 159 -11.70 -2.78 21.16
C TYR A 159 -11.78 -3.45 22.54
N GLU A 160 -11.95 -2.69 23.64
CA GLU A 160 -12.16 -3.24 24.99
C GLU A 160 -13.64 -3.57 25.26
N THR A 161 -14.56 -3.06 24.44
CA THR A 161 -16.01 -3.14 24.71
C THR A 161 -16.61 -4.49 24.34
N GLU A 162 -17.57 -4.98 25.12
CA GLU A 162 -18.27 -6.23 24.81
C GLU A 162 -19.01 -6.20 23.47
N GLU A 163 -19.58 -5.04 23.11
CA GLU A 163 -20.32 -4.88 21.86
C GLU A 163 -19.39 -5.02 20.66
N TRP A 164 -18.21 -4.40 20.71
CA TRP A 164 -17.19 -4.56 19.67
C TRP A 164 -16.80 -6.02 19.50
N HIS A 165 -16.53 -6.73 20.60
CA HIS A 165 -16.18 -8.15 20.58
C HIS A 165 -17.28 -9.04 20.00
N LYS A 166 -18.56 -8.73 20.25
CA LYS A 166 -19.71 -9.46 19.68
C LYS A 166 -19.80 -9.28 18.16
N ILE A 167 -19.37 -8.13 17.64
CA ILE A 167 -19.53 -7.74 16.23
C ILE A 167 -18.33 -8.13 15.37
N PHE A 168 -17.11 -7.86 15.84
CA PHE A 168 -15.87 -8.10 15.08
C PHE A 168 -15.14 -9.38 15.52
N GLY A 169 -15.38 -9.84 16.76
CA GLY A 169 -14.66 -10.93 17.39
C GLY A 169 -13.60 -10.44 18.38
N PRO A 170 -12.82 -11.35 19.00
CA PRO A 170 -11.89 -11.00 20.07
C PRO A 170 -10.67 -10.22 19.54
N TYR A 171 -10.38 -9.06 20.14
CA TYR A 171 -9.21 -8.23 19.79
C TYR A 171 -7.88 -8.95 20.07
N SER A 172 -7.83 -9.80 21.10
CA SER A 172 -6.64 -10.57 21.49
C SER A 172 -6.29 -11.72 20.54
N ARG A 173 -7.00 -11.87 19.40
CA ARG A 173 -6.70 -12.90 18.43
C ARG A 173 -5.28 -12.67 17.87
N PRO A 174 -4.43 -13.71 17.77
CA PRO A 174 -3.13 -13.54 17.14
C PRO A 174 -3.27 -13.07 15.69
N TYR A 175 -2.52 -12.05 15.32
CA TYR A 175 -2.36 -11.64 13.93
C TYR A 175 -1.78 -12.79 13.10
N ARG A 176 -2.40 -13.04 11.94
CA ARG A 176 -1.97 -14.09 11.01
C ARG A 176 -1.28 -13.42 9.84
N GLU A 177 0.02 -13.68 9.69
CA GLU A 177 0.77 -13.30 8.48
C GLU A 177 0.13 -13.87 7.22
N ARG A 178 -0.23 -15.16 7.28
CA ARG A 178 -0.85 -15.88 6.18
C ARG A 178 -2.28 -16.21 6.57
N TYR A 179 -3.23 -15.51 5.96
CA TYR A 179 -4.65 -15.83 6.06
C TYR A 179 -5.18 -16.29 4.70
N LYS A 180 -6.28 -17.04 4.72
CA LYS A 180 -6.95 -17.55 3.51
C LYS A 180 -8.28 -16.84 3.41
N PRO A 181 -8.36 -15.69 2.72
CA PRO A 181 -9.61 -14.97 2.63
C PRO A 181 -10.64 -15.73 1.81
N ASN A 182 -11.91 -15.43 2.06
CA ASN A 182 -13.03 -15.80 1.22
C ASN A 182 -13.52 -14.55 0.45
N PRO A 183 -13.11 -14.37 -0.82
CA PRO A 183 -13.49 -13.25 -1.69
C PRO A 183 -15.01 -13.01 -1.79
N PHE A 184 -15.80 -14.06 -1.62
CA PHE A 184 -17.24 -14.03 -1.82
C PHE A 184 -18.03 -13.89 -0.51
N SER A 185 -17.34 -13.74 0.62
CA SER A 185 -17.99 -13.46 1.90
C SER A 185 -18.70 -12.12 1.88
N ARG A 186 -19.98 -12.12 2.27
CA ARG A 186 -20.78 -10.91 2.52
C ARG A 186 -20.67 -10.40 3.96
N ASN A 187 -19.84 -11.03 4.79
CA ASN A 187 -19.67 -10.63 6.19
C ASN A 187 -18.62 -9.53 6.36
N TYR A 188 -17.98 -9.08 5.29
CA TYR A 188 -16.91 -8.08 5.33
C TYR A 188 -17.13 -7.02 4.25
N VAL A 189 -16.75 -5.78 4.57
CA VAL A 189 -16.67 -4.72 3.58
C VAL A 189 -15.49 -4.97 2.62
N ARG A 190 -15.50 -4.28 1.48
CA ARG A 190 -14.44 -4.35 0.48
C ARG A 190 -13.81 -2.97 0.31
N HIS A 191 -12.58 -2.80 0.78
CA HIS A 191 -11.89 -1.52 0.77
C HIS A 191 -10.44 -1.63 0.29
N ILE A 192 -9.51 -2.11 1.12
CA ILE A 192 -8.13 -2.41 0.71
C ILE A 192 -8.09 -3.75 -0.05
N PRO A 193 -7.29 -3.87 -1.14
CA PRO A 193 -7.09 -5.13 -1.86
C PRO A 193 -6.64 -6.29 -0.95
N GLY A 194 -6.83 -7.53 -1.43
CA GLY A 194 -6.42 -8.72 -0.68
C GLY A 194 -7.37 -9.14 0.44
N TRP A 195 -8.58 -8.55 0.51
CA TRP A 195 -9.61 -8.91 1.50
C TRP A 195 -9.17 -8.64 2.93
N TYR A 196 -8.52 -7.50 3.14
CA TYR A 196 -7.78 -7.18 4.36
C TYR A 196 -8.64 -7.21 5.63
N ALA A 197 -9.92 -6.84 5.53
CA ALA A 197 -10.92 -6.97 6.60
C ALA A 197 -11.04 -8.39 7.19
N GLN A 198 -10.58 -9.44 6.50
CA GLN A 198 -10.63 -10.83 6.97
C GLN A 198 -9.39 -11.25 7.76
N LYS A 199 -8.34 -10.40 7.82
CA LYS A 199 -7.05 -10.72 8.44
C LYS A 199 -7.14 -10.79 9.96
N HIS A 200 -7.78 -9.80 10.58
CA HIS A 200 -7.91 -9.68 12.04
C HIS A 200 -9.16 -8.85 12.40
N PRO A 201 -9.82 -9.07 13.57
CA PRO A 201 -10.98 -8.26 13.99
C PRO A 201 -10.74 -6.75 14.01
N ASP A 202 -9.51 -6.32 14.30
CA ASP A 202 -9.15 -4.91 14.26
C ASP A 202 -9.07 -4.35 12.83
N GLU A 203 -8.58 -5.15 11.89
CA GLU A 203 -8.53 -4.82 10.46
C GLU A 203 -9.95 -4.74 9.88
N ASP A 204 -10.84 -5.62 10.33
CA ASP A 204 -12.27 -5.62 10.00
C ASP A 204 -12.94 -4.32 10.45
N PHE A 205 -12.61 -3.85 11.66
CA PHE A 205 -13.10 -2.56 12.17
C PHE A 205 -12.53 -1.40 11.34
N ALA A 206 -11.22 -1.36 11.12
CA ALA A 206 -10.55 -0.30 10.38
C ALA A 206 -11.09 -0.15 8.94
N GLU A 207 -11.26 -1.27 8.23
CA GLU A 207 -11.85 -1.30 6.89
C GLU A 207 -13.32 -0.87 6.89
N THR A 208 -14.09 -1.30 7.89
CA THR A 208 -15.51 -0.89 8.05
C THR A 208 -15.61 0.61 8.32
N PHE A 209 -14.73 1.15 9.17
CA PHE A 209 -14.66 2.56 9.49
C PHE A 209 -14.29 3.40 8.26
N ALA A 210 -13.29 2.95 7.49
CA ALA A 210 -12.86 3.65 6.29
C ALA A 210 -13.98 3.77 5.25
N ILE A 211 -14.77 2.72 5.07
CA ILE A 211 -15.96 2.73 4.21
C ILE A 211 -17.03 3.68 4.76
N PHE A 212 -17.24 3.71 6.08
CA PHE A 212 -18.23 4.60 6.70
C PHE A 212 -17.91 6.08 6.48
N ILE A 213 -16.65 6.50 6.64
CA ILE A 213 -16.26 7.92 6.52
C ILE A 213 -16.05 8.39 5.08
N ALA A 214 -15.89 7.47 4.13
CA ALA A 214 -15.70 7.84 2.72
C ALA A 214 -17.00 8.45 2.14
N PRO A 215 -16.95 9.68 1.59
CA PRO A 215 -18.14 10.46 1.21
C PRO A 215 -18.92 9.84 0.03
N ASP A 216 -18.26 9.05 -0.80
CA ASP A 216 -18.78 8.43 -2.02
C ASP A 216 -19.06 6.93 -1.87
N SER A 217 -18.93 6.39 -0.66
CA SER A 217 -19.04 4.94 -0.40
C SER A 217 -20.43 4.36 -0.68
N ASN A 218 -21.49 5.17 -0.57
CA ASN A 218 -22.90 4.75 -0.67
C ASN A 218 -23.17 3.44 0.09
N TRP A 219 -22.55 3.29 1.26
CA TRP A 219 -22.46 2.00 1.95
C TRP A 219 -23.84 1.49 2.39
N GLN A 220 -24.77 2.40 2.66
CA GLN A 220 -26.14 2.05 3.06
C GLN A 220 -26.82 1.20 1.99
N GLU A 221 -26.74 1.61 0.73
CA GLU A 221 -27.36 0.88 -0.37
C GLU A 221 -26.51 -0.33 -0.80
N LEU A 222 -25.18 -0.16 -0.83
CA LEU A 222 -24.26 -1.21 -1.31
C LEU A 222 -24.27 -2.45 -0.41
N TYR A 223 -24.37 -2.27 0.91
CA TYR A 223 -24.22 -3.34 1.89
C TYR A 223 -25.52 -3.71 2.63
N LYS A 224 -26.68 -3.13 2.33
CA LYS A 224 -27.94 -3.40 3.09
C LYS A 224 -28.30 -4.88 3.26
N GLU A 225 -28.03 -5.70 2.24
CA GLU A 225 -28.32 -7.16 2.26
C GLU A 225 -27.10 -8.02 2.66
N TRP A 226 -26.05 -7.39 3.19
CA TRP A 226 -24.80 -8.07 3.55
C TRP A 226 -24.68 -8.22 5.07
N GLY A 227 -24.01 -9.30 5.50
CA GLY A 227 -23.77 -9.55 6.92
C GLY A 227 -22.91 -8.47 7.59
N CYS A 228 -22.05 -7.78 6.84
CA CYS A 228 -21.27 -6.64 7.36
C CYS A 228 -22.10 -5.39 7.64
N TYR A 229 -23.37 -5.32 7.22
CA TYR A 229 -24.21 -4.14 7.45
C TYR A 229 -24.31 -3.77 8.93
N ASN A 230 -24.44 -4.78 9.80
CA ASN A 230 -24.46 -4.57 11.25
C ASN A 230 -23.17 -3.95 11.80
N LYS A 231 -22.02 -4.16 11.14
CA LYS A 231 -20.75 -3.54 11.51
C LYS A 231 -20.74 -2.06 11.14
N LEU A 232 -21.28 -1.70 9.98
CA LEU A 232 -21.43 -0.31 9.54
C LEU A 232 -22.39 0.46 10.47
N LEU A 233 -23.51 -0.16 10.86
CA LEU A 233 -24.42 0.40 11.86
C LEU A 233 -23.75 0.60 13.23
N TYR A 234 -22.88 -0.33 13.63
CA TYR A 234 -22.08 -0.17 14.84
C TYR A 234 -21.12 1.00 14.74
N VAL A 235 -20.38 1.13 13.62
CA VAL A 235 -19.49 2.28 13.39
C VAL A 235 -20.27 3.59 13.46
N GLU A 236 -21.43 3.67 12.79
CA GLU A 236 -22.29 4.86 12.86
C GLU A 236 -22.69 5.19 14.30
N LYS A 237 -23.11 4.18 15.08
CA LYS A 237 -23.49 4.35 16.49
C LYS A 237 -22.33 4.89 17.33
N VAL A 238 -21.14 4.30 17.22
CA VAL A 238 -19.98 4.74 18.03
C VAL A 238 -19.47 6.11 17.60
N VAL A 239 -19.53 6.45 16.32
CA VAL A 239 -19.21 7.79 15.83
C VAL A 239 -20.19 8.82 16.38
N ARG A 240 -21.49 8.54 16.39
CA ARG A 240 -22.48 9.44 17.03
C ARG A 240 -22.23 9.62 18.54
N GLN A 241 -21.78 8.56 19.22
CA GLN A 241 -21.52 8.59 20.66
C GLN A 241 -20.22 9.33 21.02
N TRP A 242 -19.15 9.07 20.26
CA TRP A 242 -17.79 9.48 20.63
C TRP A 242 -17.19 10.56 19.73
N GLY A 243 -17.72 10.77 18.52
CA GLY A 243 -17.11 11.63 17.50
C GLY A 243 -16.92 13.07 17.96
N GLN A 244 -17.79 13.60 18.82
CA GLN A 244 -17.67 14.97 19.38
C GLN A 244 -16.99 15.02 20.75
N GLN A 245 -16.63 13.86 21.33
CA GLN A 245 -15.97 13.75 22.63
C GLN A 245 -14.46 13.84 22.48
N GLU A 246 -13.77 14.32 23.52
CA GLU A 246 -12.30 14.24 23.58
C GLU A 246 -11.84 12.78 23.64
N PRO A 247 -10.71 12.43 22.98
CA PRO A 247 -10.20 11.06 23.00
C PRO A 247 -9.76 10.65 24.41
N LYS A 248 -9.97 9.39 24.77
CA LYS A 248 -9.55 8.83 26.08
C LYS A 248 -8.05 8.53 26.13
N VAL A 249 -7.44 8.31 24.97
CA VAL A 249 -6.01 8.05 24.81
C VAL A 249 -5.44 9.09 23.86
N THR A 250 -4.27 9.63 24.16
CA THR A 250 -3.55 10.57 23.29
C THR A 250 -2.16 10.03 22.96
N ALA A 251 -1.58 10.49 21.85
CA ALA A 251 -0.25 10.08 21.38
C ALA A 251 0.86 11.08 21.75
N GLU A 252 0.60 12.06 22.61
CA GLU A 252 1.50 13.20 22.89
C GLU A 252 2.92 12.82 23.33
N ASN A 253 3.11 11.60 23.87
CA ASN A 253 4.40 11.12 24.37
C ASN A 253 4.97 9.96 23.55
N PHE A 254 4.42 9.70 22.36
CA PHE A 254 4.94 8.65 21.50
C PHE A 254 6.19 9.15 20.77
N ASP A 255 7.29 8.41 20.88
CA ASP A 255 8.54 8.71 20.18
C ASP A 255 8.49 8.12 18.78
N THR A 256 8.45 9.00 17.76
CA THR A 256 8.46 8.61 16.35
C THR A 256 9.86 8.56 15.75
N SER A 257 10.91 8.86 16.53
CA SER A 257 12.29 8.96 16.06
C SER A 257 12.96 7.63 15.74
N GLU A 258 12.35 6.51 16.13
CA GLU A 258 12.87 5.16 15.86
C GLU A 258 12.64 4.72 14.41
N ASP A 259 11.53 5.14 13.80
CA ASP A 259 11.03 4.58 12.53
C ASP A 259 11.93 4.93 11.32
N LEU A 260 12.80 5.95 11.42
CA LEU A 260 13.58 6.49 10.29
C LEU A 260 15.12 6.44 10.48
N ARG A 261 15.62 5.60 11.40
CA ARG A 261 17.07 5.54 11.73
C ARG A 261 17.94 4.81 10.71
N SER A 262 17.35 3.91 9.91
CA SER A 262 18.07 3.15 8.89
C SER A 262 18.43 4.00 7.68
N SER A 263 19.46 3.58 6.93
CA SER A 263 19.66 4.09 5.58
C SER A 263 18.54 3.65 4.64
N VAL A 264 18.32 4.41 3.57
CA VAL A 264 17.36 4.03 2.52
C VAL A 264 17.73 2.67 1.91
N ALA A 265 19.02 2.39 1.71
CA ALA A 265 19.48 1.07 1.25
C ALA A 265 19.24 -0.05 2.28
N GLU A 266 19.35 0.21 3.58
CA GLU A 266 19.02 -0.76 4.63
C GLU A 266 17.53 -1.07 4.66
N HIS A 267 16.68 -0.06 4.52
CA HIS A 267 15.24 -0.22 4.39
C HIS A 267 14.92 -1.20 3.25
N TYR A 268 15.39 -0.95 2.02
CA TYR A 268 15.13 -1.86 0.90
C TYR A 268 15.75 -3.26 1.05
N ARG A 269 16.86 -3.40 1.79
CA ARG A 269 17.42 -4.72 2.09
C ARG A 269 16.57 -5.48 3.10
N LYS A 270 16.01 -4.81 4.11
CA LYS A 270 15.11 -5.38 5.13
C LYS A 270 13.83 -5.91 4.48
N TYR A 271 13.30 -5.19 3.50
CA TYR A 271 12.02 -5.51 2.83
C TYR A 271 12.17 -6.28 1.51
N ARG A 272 13.36 -6.83 1.23
CA ARG A 272 13.58 -7.63 0.02
C ARG A 272 12.81 -8.96 0.11
N PHE A 273 11.86 -9.16 -0.79
CA PHE A 273 11.11 -10.43 -0.86
C PHE A 273 11.99 -11.59 -1.38
N GLU A 274 11.68 -12.80 -0.93
CA GLU A 274 12.36 -14.01 -1.41
C GLU A 274 11.98 -14.31 -2.87
N PRO A 275 12.97 -14.51 -3.76
CA PRO A 275 12.69 -14.87 -5.14
C PRO A 275 11.98 -16.23 -5.24
N VAL A 276 10.83 -16.25 -5.90
CA VAL A 276 10.14 -17.50 -6.25
C VAL A 276 10.96 -18.21 -7.31
N GLN A 277 11.13 -19.52 -7.14
CA GLN A 277 11.74 -20.39 -8.14
C GLN A 277 10.77 -21.50 -8.49
N MET A 278 10.25 -21.47 -9.71
CA MET A 278 9.44 -22.56 -10.25
C MET A 278 10.32 -23.57 -10.99
N PRO A 279 10.01 -24.87 -10.91
CA PRO A 279 10.68 -25.89 -11.72
C PRO A 279 10.60 -25.64 -13.23
N ALA A 280 11.61 -26.09 -13.99
CA ALA A 280 11.70 -25.86 -15.43
C ALA A 280 10.61 -26.54 -16.27
N TYR A 281 9.87 -27.52 -15.74
CA TYR A 281 8.81 -28.18 -16.52
C TYR A 281 7.61 -27.27 -16.80
N PHE A 282 7.44 -26.16 -16.07
CA PHE A 282 6.45 -25.12 -16.36
C PHE A 282 6.80 -24.27 -17.59
N ASP A 283 8.01 -24.44 -18.16
CA ASP A 283 8.36 -23.84 -19.45
C ASP A 283 7.42 -24.32 -20.57
N GLY A 284 6.84 -25.52 -20.44
CA GLY A 284 5.83 -26.05 -21.35
C GLY A 284 4.59 -25.17 -21.40
N ASP A 285 4.05 -24.80 -20.23
CA ASP A 285 2.85 -23.96 -20.13
C ASP A 285 3.10 -22.56 -20.73
N LEU A 286 4.27 -21.96 -20.44
CA LEU A 286 4.65 -20.67 -21.05
C LEU A 286 4.77 -20.76 -22.58
N LYS A 287 5.28 -21.89 -23.09
CA LYS A 287 5.40 -22.18 -24.53
C LYS A 287 4.08 -22.48 -25.23
N ASP A 288 3.01 -22.73 -24.48
CA ASP A 288 1.66 -22.94 -24.99
C ASP A 288 0.86 -21.62 -24.93
N ILE A 289 1.14 -20.78 -23.93
CA ILE A 289 0.61 -19.41 -23.81
C ILE A 289 1.28 -18.46 -24.80
N PHE A 290 2.59 -18.55 -25.04
CA PHE A 290 3.32 -17.63 -25.91
C PHE A 290 3.89 -18.30 -27.16
N GLU A 291 4.23 -17.49 -28.14
CA GLU A 291 4.70 -17.96 -29.44
C GLU A 291 6.20 -18.25 -29.38
N ARG A 292 6.61 -19.43 -29.86
CA ARG A 292 8.01 -19.89 -29.80
C ARG A 292 8.91 -19.30 -30.88
N LYS A 293 8.32 -18.64 -31.88
CA LYS A 293 9.01 -18.08 -33.02
C LYS A 293 8.35 -16.77 -33.43
N LEU A 294 9.20 -15.79 -33.73
CA LEU A 294 8.80 -14.59 -34.44
C LEU A 294 8.56 -14.94 -35.92
N PRO A 295 7.38 -14.61 -36.49
CA PRO A 295 7.18 -14.72 -37.94
C PRO A 295 8.11 -13.77 -38.69
N ALA A 296 8.66 -14.21 -39.82
CA ALA A 296 9.54 -13.37 -40.65
C ALA A 296 8.82 -12.09 -41.13
N GLY A 297 9.48 -10.93 -41.03
CA GLY A 297 8.91 -9.66 -41.46
C GLY A 297 7.92 -9.03 -40.47
N LYS A 298 7.93 -9.48 -39.21
CA LYS A 298 7.07 -8.95 -38.13
C LYS A 298 7.85 -8.32 -36.97
N GLU A 299 9.15 -8.14 -37.15
CA GLU A 299 10.11 -7.61 -36.15
C GLU A 299 9.62 -6.30 -35.52
N ASP A 300 9.03 -5.40 -36.30
CA ASP A 300 8.58 -4.08 -35.83
C ASP A 300 7.21 -4.08 -35.13
N SER A 301 6.46 -5.17 -35.25
CA SER A 301 5.06 -5.23 -34.78
C SER A 301 4.84 -6.17 -33.60
N TRP A 302 5.76 -7.12 -33.40
CA TRP A 302 5.69 -8.09 -32.32
C TRP A 302 6.55 -7.65 -31.16
N THR A 303 6.21 -8.13 -29.97
CA THR A 303 6.99 -7.86 -28.75
C THR A 303 7.43 -9.18 -28.13
N THR A 304 8.50 -9.15 -27.35
CA THR A 304 8.89 -10.33 -26.59
C THR A 304 7.83 -10.62 -25.53
N ALA A 305 7.64 -11.89 -25.18
CA ALA A 305 6.73 -12.25 -24.08
C ALA A 305 7.20 -11.64 -22.75
N HIS A 306 8.51 -11.44 -22.57
CA HIS A 306 9.10 -10.71 -21.45
C HIS A 306 8.58 -9.27 -21.38
N ASP A 307 8.71 -8.50 -22.46
CA ASP A 307 8.29 -7.10 -22.51
C ASP A 307 6.77 -6.95 -22.41
N PHE A 308 6.02 -7.88 -23.02
CA PHE A 308 4.57 -7.96 -22.85
C PHE A 308 4.20 -8.11 -21.37
N LEU A 309 4.78 -9.09 -20.67
CA LEU A 309 4.50 -9.32 -19.26
C LEU A 309 5.00 -8.18 -18.37
N LYS A 310 6.15 -7.60 -18.68
CA LYS A 310 6.68 -6.42 -17.99
C LYS A 310 5.71 -5.23 -18.09
N THR A 311 5.14 -5.00 -19.27
CA THR A 311 4.14 -3.95 -19.49
C THR A 311 2.84 -4.22 -18.72
N GLN A 312 2.42 -5.48 -18.61
CA GLN A 312 1.19 -5.87 -17.90
C GLN A 312 1.41 -6.16 -16.41
N HIS A 313 2.65 -6.09 -15.92
CA HIS A 313 3.07 -6.57 -14.60
C HIS A 313 2.16 -6.05 -13.51
N ARG A 314 2.05 -4.72 -13.39
CA ARG A 314 1.25 -4.06 -12.37
C ARG A 314 -0.21 -4.50 -12.35
N LYS A 315 -0.82 -4.54 -13.53
CA LYS A 315 -2.23 -4.95 -13.67
C LYS A 315 -2.42 -6.40 -13.27
N LEU A 316 -1.50 -7.29 -13.67
CA LEU A 316 -1.54 -8.71 -13.31
C LEU A 316 -1.42 -8.89 -11.80
N VAL A 317 -0.37 -8.34 -11.19
CA VAL A 317 -0.09 -8.45 -9.76
C VAL A 317 -1.29 -7.95 -8.94
N ARG A 318 -1.76 -6.73 -9.20
CA ARG A 318 -2.91 -6.15 -8.49
C ARG A 318 -4.17 -7.00 -8.64
N THR A 319 -4.47 -7.48 -9.83
CA THR A 319 -5.67 -8.29 -10.09
C THR A 319 -5.60 -9.63 -9.37
N ILE A 320 -4.44 -10.30 -9.42
CA ILE A 320 -4.23 -11.61 -8.83
C ILE A 320 -4.20 -11.50 -7.30
N HIS A 321 -3.48 -10.51 -6.74
CA HIS A 321 -3.49 -10.20 -5.32
C HIS A 321 -4.92 -9.93 -4.83
N TYR A 322 -5.67 -9.09 -5.55
CA TYR A 322 -7.06 -8.81 -5.22
C TYR A 322 -7.90 -10.09 -5.16
N TRP A 323 -7.87 -10.96 -6.18
CA TRP A 323 -8.77 -12.11 -6.21
C TRP A 323 -8.33 -13.28 -5.34
N THR A 324 -7.03 -13.51 -5.19
CA THR A 324 -6.51 -14.63 -4.43
C THR A 324 -6.31 -14.32 -2.95
N GLY A 325 -6.05 -13.05 -2.62
CA GLY A 325 -5.61 -12.63 -1.28
C GLY A 325 -4.22 -13.17 -0.90
N LEU A 326 -3.47 -13.71 -1.86
CA LEU A 326 -2.06 -14.04 -1.64
C LEU A 326 -1.27 -12.74 -1.52
N ASP A 327 -0.26 -12.74 -0.65
CA ASP A 327 0.63 -11.62 -0.42
C ASP A 327 1.18 -11.03 -1.74
N ASP A 328 1.11 -9.70 -1.87
CA ASP A 328 1.45 -8.97 -3.10
C ASP A 328 2.92 -9.19 -3.50
N THR A 329 3.84 -9.19 -2.54
CA THR A 329 5.27 -9.43 -2.79
C THR A 329 5.52 -10.83 -3.36
N LEU A 330 4.75 -11.81 -2.89
CA LEU A 330 4.84 -13.19 -3.38
C LEU A 330 4.28 -13.32 -4.80
N VAL A 331 3.19 -12.62 -5.13
CA VAL A 331 2.65 -12.56 -6.50
C VAL A 331 3.63 -11.85 -7.45
N ARG A 332 4.22 -10.73 -7.04
CA ARG A 332 5.28 -10.02 -7.79
C ARG A 332 6.46 -10.92 -8.09
N SER A 333 6.96 -11.61 -7.06
CA SER A 333 8.09 -12.53 -7.17
C SER A 333 7.82 -13.64 -8.19
N LEU A 334 6.61 -14.21 -8.19
CA LEU A 334 6.19 -15.18 -9.20
C LEU A 334 6.13 -14.57 -10.61
N CYS A 335 5.50 -13.39 -10.77
CA CYS A 335 5.41 -12.71 -12.06
C CYS A 335 6.79 -12.36 -12.64
N LEU A 336 7.73 -11.89 -11.81
CA LEU A 336 9.12 -11.63 -12.20
C LEU A 336 9.85 -12.91 -12.61
N HIS A 337 9.63 -14.00 -11.88
CA HIS A 337 10.18 -15.30 -12.26
C HIS A 337 9.69 -15.72 -13.66
N LEU A 338 8.38 -15.62 -13.94
CA LEU A 338 7.82 -15.96 -15.24
C LEU A 338 8.31 -15.03 -16.38
N GLN A 339 8.50 -13.74 -16.10
CA GLN A 339 9.12 -12.80 -17.05
C GLN A 339 10.54 -13.25 -17.45
N GLU A 340 11.34 -13.69 -16.48
CA GLU A 340 12.70 -14.17 -16.76
C GLU A 340 12.67 -15.51 -17.50
N ARG A 341 11.76 -16.43 -17.16
CA ARG A 341 11.56 -17.67 -17.94
C ARG A 341 11.20 -17.37 -19.40
N CYS A 342 10.26 -16.46 -19.66
CA CYS A 342 9.88 -16.05 -21.02
C CYS A 342 11.08 -15.51 -21.81
N LYS A 343 11.96 -14.73 -21.16
CA LYS A 343 13.19 -14.20 -21.76
C LYS A 343 14.18 -15.30 -22.12
N LEU A 344 14.46 -16.20 -21.18
CA LEU A 344 15.37 -17.34 -21.39
C LEU A 344 14.88 -18.29 -22.49
N LEU A 345 13.57 -18.47 -22.59
CA LEU A 345 12.92 -19.29 -23.63
C LEU A 345 12.76 -18.57 -24.97
N GLN A 346 13.10 -17.28 -25.06
CA GLN A 346 12.96 -16.43 -26.25
C GLN A 346 11.54 -16.46 -26.83
N LEU A 347 10.54 -16.35 -25.95
CA LEU A 347 9.13 -16.36 -26.34
C LEU A 347 8.66 -14.99 -26.81
N TRP A 348 7.64 -14.99 -27.67
CA TRP A 348 7.07 -13.81 -28.33
C TRP A 348 5.57 -13.69 -28.06
N SER A 349 5.06 -12.47 -28.10
CA SER A 349 3.63 -12.16 -27.99
C SER A 349 3.13 -11.52 -29.27
N ASN A 350 2.07 -12.11 -29.85
CA ASN A 350 1.38 -11.54 -31.00
C ASN A 350 0.47 -10.39 -30.52
N PRO A 351 0.64 -9.15 -30.99
CA PRO A 351 -0.20 -8.02 -30.60
C PRO A 351 -1.70 -8.27 -30.84
N GLU A 352 -2.06 -8.97 -31.92
CA GLU A 352 -3.45 -9.29 -32.28
C GLU A 352 -4.11 -10.25 -31.26
N LYS A 353 -3.31 -11.02 -30.53
CA LYS A 353 -3.77 -11.93 -29.48
C LYS A 353 -3.53 -11.40 -28.06
N SER A 354 -3.12 -10.14 -27.90
CA SER A 354 -2.73 -9.58 -26.59
C SER A 354 -3.77 -9.82 -25.49
N THR A 355 -5.06 -9.59 -25.79
CA THR A 355 -6.14 -9.82 -24.82
C THR A 355 -6.25 -11.29 -24.44
N GLN A 356 -6.16 -12.20 -25.41
CA GLN A 356 -6.19 -13.64 -25.15
C GLN A 356 -4.99 -14.05 -24.27
N ARG A 357 -3.78 -13.58 -24.58
CA ARG A 357 -2.58 -13.92 -23.79
C ARG A 357 -2.65 -13.37 -22.38
N LEU A 358 -3.25 -12.18 -22.21
CA LEU A 358 -3.50 -11.60 -20.89
C LEU A 358 -4.48 -12.46 -20.08
N ILE A 359 -5.55 -12.97 -20.69
CA ILE A 359 -6.51 -13.87 -20.03
C ILE A 359 -5.82 -15.17 -19.62
N GLU A 360 -5.10 -15.81 -20.54
CA GLU A 360 -4.41 -17.09 -20.32
C GLU A 360 -3.38 -16.97 -19.19
N ILE A 361 -2.52 -15.94 -19.21
CA ILE A 361 -1.53 -15.75 -18.15
C ILE A 361 -2.19 -15.38 -16.81
N SER A 362 -3.25 -14.56 -16.82
CA SER A 362 -3.98 -14.22 -15.58
C SER A 362 -4.58 -15.47 -14.94
N ALA A 363 -5.21 -16.34 -15.74
CA ALA A 363 -5.79 -17.59 -15.27
C ALA A 363 -4.72 -18.54 -14.73
N TYR A 364 -3.61 -18.69 -15.48
CA TYR A 364 -2.49 -19.55 -15.09
C TYR A 364 -1.86 -19.11 -13.76
N VAL A 365 -1.50 -17.83 -13.63
CA VAL A 365 -0.87 -17.33 -12.40
C VAL A 365 -1.84 -17.38 -11.22
N THR A 366 -3.12 -17.07 -11.44
CA THR A 366 -4.16 -17.22 -10.40
C THR A 366 -4.23 -18.66 -9.90
N ALA A 367 -4.20 -19.66 -10.79
CA ALA A 367 -4.22 -21.07 -10.40
C ALA A 367 -3.00 -21.45 -9.54
N LEU A 368 -1.80 -21.00 -9.92
CA LEU A 368 -0.58 -21.18 -9.12
C LEU A 368 -0.70 -20.53 -7.74
N CYS A 369 -1.17 -19.29 -7.67
CA CYS A 369 -1.37 -18.57 -6.41
C CYS A 369 -2.37 -19.29 -5.49
N MET A 370 -3.45 -19.84 -6.05
CA MET A 370 -4.42 -20.62 -5.30
C MET A 370 -3.84 -21.94 -4.79
N ASN A 371 -2.99 -22.62 -5.56
CA ASN A 371 -2.22 -23.77 -5.06
C ASN A 371 -1.34 -23.36 -3.87
N LYS A 372 -0.60 -22.26 -4.00
CA LYS A 372 0.27 -21.76 -2.93
C LYS A 372 -0.49 -21.47 -1.66
N LEU A 373 -1.63 -20.79 -1.78
CA LEU A 373 -2.46 -20.40 -0.64
C LEU A 373 -3.09 -21.61 0.06
N TYR A 374 -3.63 -22.56 -0.70
CA TYR A 374 -4.39 -23.66 -0.11
C TYR A 374 -3.56 -24.89 0.22
N ARG A 375 -2.49 -25.14 -0.54
CA ARG A 375 -1.65 -26.35 -0.45
C ARG A 375 -0.21 -26.08 0.01
N GLY A 376 0.17 -24.81 0.19
CA GLY A 376 1.47 -24.40 0.74
C GLY A 376 2.59 -24.24 -0.28
N ASP A 377 2.37 -24.67 -1.53
CA ASP A 377 3.32 -24.59 -2.63
C ASP A 377 2.57 -24.28 -3.93
N PHE A 378 3.19 -23.51 -4.83
CA PHE A 378 2.66 -23.25 -6.17
C PHE A 378 2.51 -24.57 -6.95
N VAL A 379 3.36 -25.53 -6.60
CA VAL A 379 3.46 -26.87 -7.16
C VAL A 379 2.90 -27.90 -6.20
N ILE A 380 2.03 -28.77 -6.69
CA ILE A 380 1.61 -29.95 -5.96
C ILE A 380 2.50 -31.10 -6.45
N LYS A 381 3.30 -31.66 -5.54
CA LYS A 381 4.08 -32.87 -5.81
C LYS A 381 3.21 -34.11 -5.84
#